data_AF-A0A259D5C0-F1
#
_entry.id   AF-A0A259D5C0-F1
#
_cell.length_a   1.000
_cell.length_b   1.000
_cell.length_c   1.000
_cell.angle_alpha   90.00
_cell.angle_beta   90.00
_cell.angle_gamma   90.00
#
_symmetry.space_group_name_H-M   'P 1'
#
loop_
_entity.id
_entity.type
_entity.pdbx_description
1 polymer ?
#
loop_
_entity_poly.entity_id
_entity_poly.type
_entity_poly.pdbx_seq_one_letter_code
_entity_poly.pdbx_strand_id
1 'polypeptide(L)'
;EHIPCLHFELAYYQAIEYCIKEGIQVFEGGAQGEHKMARGFIPTTLQSAHWIEDAGFANAVKRFLDREHEGMAAYVDELEQHIPLKSSKVLS
;
A
#
# COMPACT_ATOMS: atom_id res chain seq x y z
N GLU A 1 4.79 -0.28 -30.37
CA GLU A 1 3.31 -0.16 -30.46
C GLU A 1 2.76 0.12 -29.06
N HIS A 2 1.76 1.00 -28.91
CA HIS A 2 1.15 1.29 -27.62
C HIS A 2 -0.05 0.36 -27.41
N ILE A 3 -0.03 -0.42 -26.34
CA ILE A 3 -1.12 -1.33 -25.97
C ILE A 3 -1.92 -0.68 -24.82
N PRO A 4 -3.20 -0.34 -25.03
CA PRO A 4 -4.05 0.20 -23.97
C PRO A 4 -4.06 -0.71 -22.74
N CYS A 5 -4.02 -0.12 -21.55
CA CYS A 5 -4.10 -0.82 -20.25
C CYS A 5 -2.96 -1.80 -19.94
N LEU A 6 -1.89 -1.87 -20.75
CA LEU A 6 -0.78 -2.81 -20.54
C LEU A 6 -0.13 -2.68 -19.16
N HIS A 7 -0.03 -1.46 -18.64
CA HIS A 7 0.47 -1.23 -17.28
C HIS A 7 -0.37 -1.98 -16.23
N PHE A 8 -1.70 -1.94 -16.33
CA PHE A 8 -2.58 -2.60 -15.36
C PHE A 8 -2.52 -4.13 -15.46
N GLU A 9 -2.44 -4.63 -16.69
CA GLU A 9 -2.29 -6.06 -16.96
C GLU A 9 -1.04 -6.62 -16.27
N LEU A 10 0.09 -5.95 -16.46
CA LEU A 10 1.38 -6.40 -15.94
C LEU A 10 1.58 -6.09 -14.46
N ALA A 11 1.06 -4.97 -13.97
CA ALA A 11 1.27 -4.53 -12.58
C ALA A 11 0.30 -5.18 -11.59
N TYR A 12 -0.91 -5.56 -12.03
CA TYR A 12 -1.96 -6.05 -11.13
C TYR A 12 -2.56 -7.38 -11.57
N TYR A 13 -3.14 -7.46 -12.77
CA TYR A 13 -4.04 -8.57 -13.11
C TYR A 13 -3.32 -9.92 -13.22
N GLN A 14 -2.15 -9.96 -13.87
CA GLN A 14 -1.35 -11.20 -13.96
C GLN A 14 -0.91 -11.70 -12.59
N ALA A 15 -0.48 -10.80 -11.70
CA ALA A 15 -0.05 -11.16 -10.35
C ALA A 15 -1.21 -11.62 -9.46
N ILE A 16 -2.37 -10.97 -9.55
CA ILE A 16 -3.59 -11.39 -8.84
C ILE A 16 -4.04 -12.77 -9.32
N GLU A 17 -4.04 -13.00 -10.63
CA GLU A 17 -4.41 -14.30 -11.21
C GLU A 17 -3.46 -15.41 -10.71
N TYR A 18 -2.15 -15.12 -10.67
CA TYR A 18 -1.16 -16.02 -10.09
C TYR A 18 -1.44 -16.33 -8.61
N CYS A 19 -1.70 -15.31 -7.79
CA CYS A 19 -2.03 -15.51 -6.38
C CYS A 19 -3.27 -16.40 -6.19
N ILE A 20 -4.31 -16.20 -7.00
CA ILE A 20 -5.52 -17.03 -6.96
C ILE A 20 -5.19 -18.49 -7.32
N LYS A 21 -4.41 -18.72 -8.39
CA LYS A 21 -4.02 -20.07 -8.84
C LYS A 21 -3.21 -20.83 -7.78
N GLU A 22 -2.28 -20.14 -7.13
CA GLU A 22 -1.39 -20.74 -6.12
C GLU A 22 -1.97 -20.73 -4.70
N GLY A 23 -3.18 -20.20 -4.51
CA GLY A 23 -3.80 -20.08 -3.19
C GLY A 23 -3.12 -19.06 -2.26
N ILE A 24 -2.36 -18.11 -2.79
CA ILE A 24 -1.76 -17.01 -2.04
C ILE A 24 -2.87 -16.04 -1.64
N GLN A 25 -3.05 -15.84 -0.34
CA GLN A 25 -4.19 -15.10 0.20
C GLN A 25 -4.06 -13.58 0.08
N VAL A 26 -2.83 -13.07 -0.05
CA VAL A 26 -2.55 -11.63 0.00
C VAL A 26 -1.73 -11.22 -1.21
N PHE A 27 -2.20 -10.20 -1.91
CA PHE A 27 -1.47 -9.51 -2.97
C PHE A 27 -1.37 -8.02 -2.63
N GLU A 28 -0.17 -7.47 -2.67
CA GLU A 28 0.08 -6.05 -2.41
C GLU A 28 0.32 -5.31 -3.73
N GLY A 29 -0.55 -4.36 -4.07
CA GLY A 29 -0.41 -3.49 -5.26
C GLY A 29 0.71 -2.44 -5.15
N GLY A 30 1.64 -2.60 -4.20
CA GLY A 30 2.72 -1.67 -3.86
C GLY A 30 2.28 -0.44 -3.05
N ALA A 31 3.24 0.30 -2.51
CA ALA A 31 3.00 1.51 -1.73
C ALA A 31 2.53 2.70 -2.61
N GLN A 32 1.74 3.60 -2.03
CA GLN A 32 1.36 4.93 -2.57
C GLN A 32 0.31 4.96 -3.70
N GLY A 33 -0.57 5.97 -3.64
CA GLY A 33 -1.51 6.36 -4.70
C GLY A 33 -2.99 6.11 -4.39
N GLU A 34 -3.76 7.18 -4.17
CA GLU A 34 -5.23 7.14 -3.97
C GLU A 34 -5.97 6.40 -5.09
N HIS A 35 -5.43 6.49 -6.32
CA HIS A 35 -5.96 5.81 -7.49
C HIS A 35 -5.99 4.28 -7.37
N LYS A 36 -5.25 3.68 -6.43
CA LYS A 36 -5.30 2.23 -6.15
C LYS A 36 -6.58 1.83 -5.41
N MET A 37 -7.20 2.75 -4.65
CA MET A 37 -8.48 2.48 -3.97
C MET A 37 -9.60 2.20 -4.97
N ALA A 38 -9.62 2.92 -6.10
CA ALA A 38 -10.55 2.67 -7.20
C ALA A 38 -10.36 1.28 -7.86
N ARG A 39 -9.28 0.57 -7.53
CA ARG A 39 -8.95 -0.78 -8.01
C ARG A 39 -9.11 -1.85 -6.93
N GLY A 40 -9.64 -1.49 -5.76
CA GLY A 40 -9.89 -2.44 -4.66
C GLY A 40 -8.70 -2.66 -3.72
N PHE A 41 -7.62 -1.89 -3.85
CA PHE A 41 -6.53 -1.90 -2.86
C PHE A 41 -6.88 -1.01 -1.69
N ILE A 42 -7.10 -1.62 -0.53
CA ILE A 42 -7.43 -0.94 0.71
C ILE A 42 -6.14 -0.41 1.34
N PRO A 43 -6.09 0.85 1.82
CA PRO A 43 -4.93 1.35 2.55
C PRO A 43 -4.66 0.45 3.75
N THR A 44 -3.43 -0.04 3.87
CA THR A 44 -3.00 -0.90 4.97
C THR A 44 -1.65 -0.39 5.45
N THR A 45 -1.54 -0.08 6.74
CA THR A 45 -0.27 0.35 7.33
C THR A 45 0.68 -0.84 7.41
N LEU A 46 1.86 -0.69 6.83
CA LEU A 46 2.94 -1.67 6.91
C LEU A 46 4.09 -1.12 7.77
N GLN A 47 4.72 -2.02 8.53
CA GLN A 47 5.92 -1.71 9.30
C GLN A 47 7.14 -2.30 8.59
N SER A 48 8.22 -1.53 8.52
CA SER A 48 9.50 -2.00 8.02
C SER A 48 10.61 -1.63 9.00
N ALA A 49 11.61 -2.49 9.11
CA ALA A 49 12.77 -2.28 9.97
C ALA A 49 14.01 -2.13 9.10
N HIS A 50 14.77 -1.06 9.33
CA HIS A 50 15.97 -0.72 8.56
C HIS A 50 17.13 -0.55 9.51
N TRP A 51 18.25 -1.24 9.25
CA TRP A 51 19.50 -0.98 9.95
C TRP A 51 20.26 0.14 9.25
N ILE A 52 20.65 1.15 10.02
CA ILE A 52 21.39 2.31 9.52
C ILE A 52 22.66 2.44 10.37
N GLU A 53 23.81 2.23 9.73
CA GLU A 53 25.11 2.26 10.41
C GLU A 53 25.54 3.67 10.79
N ASP A 54 25.36 4.65 9.88
CA ASP A 54 25.73 6.03 10.15
C ASP A 54 24.77 6.69 11.15
N ALA A 55 25.29 7.06 12.32
CA ALA A 55 24.49 7.63 13.39
C ALA A 55 23.87 8.99 13.03
N GLY A 56 24.56 9.79 12.20
CA GLY A 56 24.05 11.08 11.75
C GLY A 56 22.83 10.93 10.85
N PHE A 57 22.91 9.98 9.91
CA PHE A 57 21.83 9.66 9.00
C PHE A 57 20.66 8.99 9.73
N ALA A 58 20.93 8.05 10.64
CA ALA A 58 19.90 7.44 11.48
C ALA A 58 19.11 8.51 12.28
N ASN A 59 19.80 9.51 12.83
CA ASN A 59 19.15 10.62 13.55
C ASN A 59 18.30 11.48 12.61
N ALA A 60 18.81 11.79 11.40
CA ALA A 60 18.07 12.54 10.40
C ALA A 60 16.77 11.82 9.99
N VAL A 61 16.84 10.52 9.73
CA VAL A 61 15.66 9.66 9.43
C VAL A 61 14.69 9.66 10.60
N LYS A 62 15.17 9.47 11.85
CA LYS A 62 14.31 9.49 13.04
C LYS A 62 13.55 10.82 13.15
N ARG A 63 14.24 11.95 13.03
CA ARG A 63 13.63 13.29 13.12
C ARG A 63 12.60 13.55 12.03
N PHE A 64 12.79 12.97 10.84
CA PHE A 64 11.81 13.03 9.76
C PHE A 64 10.58 12.20 10.12
N LEU A 65 10.77 10.95 10.55
CA LEU A 65 9.68 10.05 10.95
C LEU A 65 8.86 10.60 12.12
N ASP A 66 9.51 11.21 13.12
CA ASP A 66 8.83 11.83 14.26
C ASP A 66 7.84 12.94 13.80
N ARG A 67 8.13 13.64 12.69
CA ARG A 67 7.24 14.69 12.12
C ARG A 67 6.16 14.11 11.21
N GLU A 68 6.51 13.12 10.39
CA GLU A 68 5.57 12.45 9.49
C GLU A 68 4.48 11.69 10.26
N HIS A 69 4.83 11.11 11.41
CA HIS A 69 3.89 10.31 12.20
C HIS A 69 2.66 11.11 12.64
N GLU A 70 2.79 12.41 12.88
CA GLU A 70 1.66 13.28 13.25
C GLU A 70 0.63 13.42 12.12
N GLY A 71 1.05 13.34 10.85
CA GLY A 71 0.16 13.46 9.68
C GLY A 71 -0.35 12.12 9.14
N MET A 72 0.39 11.03 9.36
CA MET A 72 0.11 9.74 8.74
C MET A 72 -1.21 9.12 9.22
N ALA A 73 -1.51 9.19 10.52
CA ALA A 73 -2.74 8.59 11.06
C ALA A 73 -4.00 9.28 10.50
N ALA A 74 -4.02 10.61 10.49
CA ALA A 74 -5.13 11.38 9.92
C ALA A 74 -5.30 11.11 8.42
N TYR A 75 -4.19 10.94 7.68
CA TYR A 75 -4.22 10.60 6.27
C TYR A 75 -4.79 9.19 6.01
N VAL A 76 -4.43 8.19 6.81
CA VAL A 76 -5.02 6.84 6.71
C VAL A 76 -6.52 6.89 7.00
N ASP A 77 -6.94 7.59 8.05
CA ASP A 77 -8.36 7.73 8.42
C ASP A 77 -9.17 8.41 7.30
N GLU A 78 -8.60 9.41 6.63
CA GLU A 78 -9.23 10.08 5.47
C GLU A 78 -9.40 9.10 4.30
N LEU A 79 -8.36 8.33 3.96
CA LEU A 79 -8.43 7.35 2.87
C LEU A 79 -9.47 6.25 3.15
N GLU A 80 -9.57 5.78 4.39
CA GLU A 80 -10.57 4.77 4.78
C GLU A 80 -12.02 5.25 4.57
N GLN A 81 -12.30 6.53 4.80
CA GLN A 81 -13.64 7.11 4.59
C GLN A 81 -14.06 7.14 3.12
N HIS A 82 -13.10 7.04 2.20
CA HIS A 82 -13.32 7.10 0.75
C HIS A 82 -13.27 5.73 0.05
N ILE A 83 -13.23 4.63 0.82
CA ILE A 83 -13.20 3.27 0.25
C ILE A 83 -14.49 2.99 -0.54
N PRO A 84 -14.40 2.62 -1.84
CA PRO A 84 -15.56 2.36 -2.69
C PRO A 84 -16.26 1.01 -2.42
N LEU A 85 -15.68 0.18 -1.55
CA LEU A 85 -16.23 -1.11 -1.15
C LEU A 85 -17.20 -0.93 0.04
N LYS A 86 -18.39 -1.52 -0.04
CA LYS A 86 -19.26 -1.64 1.14
C LYS A 86 -18.54 -2.48 2.19
N SER A 87 -18.54 -2.00 3.44
CA SER A 87 -17.93 -2.66 4.60
C SER A 87 -18.06 -4.18 4.53
N SER A 88 -16.96 -4.84 4.16
CA SER A 88 -16.81 -6.28 4.30
C SER A 88 -16.13 -6.49 5.64
N LYS A 89 -16.92 -6.71 6.69
CA LYS A 89 -16.42 -7.48 7.83
C LYS A 89 -16.00 -8.84 7.27
N VAL A 90 -14.73 -8.97 6.89
CA VAL A 90 -14.12 -10.27 6.70
C VAL A 90 -14.13 -10.90 8.10
N LEU A 91 -14.97 -11.91 8.27
CA LEU A 91 -15.03 -12.70 9.50
C LEU A 91 -13.62 -13.25 9.77
N SER A 92 -13.06 -12.85 10.92
CA SER A 92 -11.81 -13.37 11.48
C SER A 92 -11.88 -14.88 11.69
#